data_AF-A0A1I7ZIF8-F1
#
_entry.id   AF-A0A1I7ZIF8-F1
#
_cell.length_a   1.000
_cell.length_b   1.000
_cell.length_c   1.000
_cell.angle_alpha   90.00
_cell.angle_beta   90.00
_cell.angle_gamma   90.00
#
_symmetry.space_group_name_H-M   'P 1'
#
loop_
_entity.id
_entity.type
_entity.pdbx_description
1 polymer ?
#
loop_
_entity_poly.entity_id
_entity_poly.type
_entity_poly.pdbx_seq_one_letter_code
_entity_poly.pdbx_strand_id
1 'polypeptide(L)'
;MFRALILLSVVSVAIGCDCPQRSPKQLFCNSDFVGTFTITHKKLVRSDILYEAETSLFFKTPKDYPYRGARIYTNSQSTACGVTGLEIGRTYLLNGDTAFS
;
A
#
# COMPACT_ATOMS: atom_id res chain seq x y z
N MET A 1 -43.77 32.44 18.87
CA MET A 1 -43.86 30.97 18.91
C MET A 1 -43.03 30.41 17.76
N PHE A 2 -42.33 29.28 18.00
CA PHE A 2 -41.45 28.53 17.09
C PHE A 2 -40.06 29.17 16.86
N ARG A 3 -39.21 29.16 17.89
CA ARG A 3 -38.18 28.13 18.13
C ARG A 3 -37.23 27.98 16.94
N ALA A 4 -36.09 28.65 17.10
CA ALA A 4 -34.76 28.27 16.63
C ALA A 4 -34.73 26.93 15.86
N LEU A 5 -34.66 27.04 14.54
CA LEU A 5 -34.25 25.95 13.66
C LEU A 5 -32.79 25.62 14.01
N ILE A 6 -32.63 24.66 14.91
CA ILE A 6 -31.34 24.06 15.25
C ILE A 6 -30.82 23.40 13.98
N LEU A 7 -29.80 24.02 13.38
CA LEU A 7 -28.94 23.41 12.37
C LEU A 7 -28.24 22.22 13.04
N LEU A 8 -28.87 21.04 12.98
CA LEU A 8 -28.22 19.77 13.30
C LEU A 8 -27.15 19.53 12.23
N SER A 9 -25.92 19.95 12.51
CA SER A 9 -24.76 19.52 11.74
C SER A 9 -24.57 18.03 11.95
N VAL A 10 -24.85 17.24 10.91
CA VAL A 10 -24.53 15.82 10.88
C VAL A 10 -23.00 15.70 10.82
N VAL A 11 -22.36 15.55 11.98
CA VAL A 11 -20.94 15.19 12.07
C VAL A 11 -20.85 13.71 11.69
N SER A 12 -20.66 13.44 10.40
CA SER A 12 -20.32 12.11 9.92
C SER A 12 -18.91 11.77 10.39
N VAL A 13 -18.81 10.98 11.46
CA VAL A 13 -17.55 10.42 11.94
C VAL A 13 -17.12 9.38 10.91
N ALA A 14 -16.23 9.76 10.00
CA ALA A 14 -15.58 8.80 9.12
C ALA A 14 -14.68 7.92 10.00
N ILE A 15 -15.11 6.68 10.25
CA ILE A 15 -14.24 5.65 10.82
C ILE A 15 -13.26 5.26 9.70
N GLY A 16 -12.22 6.09 9.51
CA GLY A 16 -11.09 5.71 8.68
C GLY A 16 -10.32 4.59 9.39
N CYS A 17 -9.88 3.57 8.66
CA CYS A 17 -8.88 2.67 9.22
C CYS A 17 -7.57 3.44 9.35
N ASP A 18 -7.06 3.57 10.58
CA ASP A 18 -5.69 4.05 10.78
C ASP A 18 -4.72 2.89 10.54
N CYS A 19 -3.75 3.13 9.66
CA CYS A 19 -2.70 2.14 9.41
C CYS A 19 -1.73 2.16 10.60
N PRO A 20 -1.52 1.03 11.30
CA PRO A 20 -0.68 1.00 12.49
C PRO A 20 0.74 1.41 12.12
N GLN A 21 1.24 2.46 12.77
CA GLN A 21 2.63 2.88 12.65
C GLN A 21 3.54 1.79 13.22
N ARG A 22 4.51 1.32 12.42
CA ARG A 22 5.47 0.29 12.81
C ARG A 22 6.89 0.83 12.65
N SER A 23 7.78 0.43 13.55
CA SER A 23 9.21 0.76 13.41
C SER A 23 9.83 0.04 12.20
N PRO A 24 10.91 0.56 11.60
CA PRO A 24 11.60 -0.12 10.49
C PRO A 24 12.01 -1.55 10.81
N LYS A 25 12.46 -1.82 12.05
CA LYS A 25 12.79 -3.17 12.50
C LYS A 25 11.58 -4.10 12.48
N GLN A 26 10.43 -3.63 12.96
CA GLN A 26 9.19 -4.41 12.94
C GLN A 26 8.72 -4.68 11.51
N LEU A 27 8.79 -3.68 10.62
CA LEU A 27 8.45 -3.85 9.20
C LEU A 27 9.35 -4.90 8.54
N PHE A 28 10.66 -4.83 8.78
CA PHE A 28 11.61 -5.80 8.22
C PHE A 28 11.39 -7.23 8.76
N CYS A 29 11.18 -7.37 10.07
CA CYS A 29 10.99 -8.67 10.69
C CYS A 29 9.69 -9.35 10.23
N ASN A 30 8.62 -8.57 10.10
CA ASN A 30 7.26 -9.10 9.86
C ASN A 30 6.88 -9.24 8.38
N SER A 31 7.67 -8.72 7.44
CA SER A 31 7.41 -8.86 6.00
C SER A 31 8.12 -10.06 5.39
N ASP A 32 7.54 -10.68 4.37
CA ASP A 32 8.20 -11.77 3.63
C ASP A 32 9.33 -11.25 2.74
N PHE A 33 9.18 -10.06 2.17
CA PHE A 33 10.19 -9.42 1.35
C PHE A 33 10.50 -7.99 1.80
N VAL A 34 11.74 -7.58 1.53
CA VAL A 34 12.20 -6.20 1.66
C VAL A 34 13.22 -5.93 0.55
N GLY A 35 13.02 -4.88 -0.24
CA GLY A 35 13.91 -4.57 -1.35
C GLY A 35 13.64 -3.20 -1.98
N THR A 36 14.50 -2.81 -2.92
CA THR A 36 14.28 -1.64 -3.77
C THR A 36 13.68 -2.06 -5.10
N PHE A 37 12.63 -1.36 -5.50
CA PHE A 37 11.83 -1.66 -6.69
C PHE A 37 11.64 -0.40 -7.51
N THR A 38 11.95 -0.47 -8.80
CA THR A 38 11.69 0.60 -9.75
C THR A 38 10.37 0.33 -10.45
N ILE A 39 9.39 1.20 -10.27
CA ILE A 39 8.05 1.01 -10.84
C ILE A 39 8.12 1.23 -12.34
N THR A 40 7.69 0.25 -13.12
CA THR A 40 7.66 0.34 -14.59
C THR A 40 6.25 0.55 -15.10
N HIS A 41 5.24 -0.02 -14.46
CA HIS A 41 3.84 0.14 -14.86
C HIS A 41 2.90 0.25 -13.65
N LYS A 42 1.76 0.91 -13.87
CA LYS A 42 0.66 1.07 -12.90
C LYS A 42 -0.67 0.78 -13.60
N LYS A 43 -1.49 -0.07 -13.00
CA LYS A 43 -2.82 -0.42 -13.51
C LYS A 43 -3.82 -0.58 -12.37
N LEU A 44 -5.02 -0.04 -12.54
CA LEU A 44 -6.15 -0.34 -11.67
C LEU A 44 -6.77 -1.69 -12.08
N VAL A 45 -6.89 -2.63 -11.14
CA VAL A 45 -7.48 -3.95 -11.33
C VAL A 45 -8.57 -4.12 -10.27
N ARG A 46 -9.83 -4.00 -10.70
CA ARG A 46 -10.99 -3.98 -9.78
C ARG A 46 -10.85 -2.85 -8.74
N SER A 47 -10.75 -3.20 -7.46
CA SER A 47 -10.58 -2.30 -6.32
C SER A 47 -9.13 -2.17 -5.84
N ASP A 48 -8.18 -2.74 -6.59
CA ASP A 48 -6.75 -2.74 -6.25
C ASP A 48 -5.92 -2.07 -7.34
N ILE A 49 -4.74 -1.61 -6.96
CA ILE A 49 -3.71 -1.14 -7.88
C ILE A 49 -2.66 -2.24 -8.00
N LEU A 50 -2.38 -2.63 -9.23
CA LEU A 50 -1.24 -3.46 -9.60
C LEU A 50 -0.12 -2.53 -10.09
N TYR A 51 1.03 -2.61 -9.42
CA TYR A 51 2.28 -2.08 -9.90
C TYR A 51 3.15 -3.20 -10.44
N GLU A 52 3.69 -3.01 -11.64
CA GLU A 52 4.79 -3.83 -12.13
C GLU A 52 6.08 -3.08 -11.85
N ALA A 53 7.08 -3.79 -11.37
CA ALA A 53 8.35 -3.21 -10.98
C ALA A 53 9.52 -4.12 -11.31
N GLU A 54 10.66 -3.52 -11.61
CA GLU A 54 11.94 -4.21 -11.69
C GLU A 54 12.63 -4.15 -10.33
N THR A 55 13.10 -5.29 -9.85
CA THR A 55 13.85 -5.34 -8.59
C THR A 55 15.27 -4.87 -8.81
N SER A 56 15.70 -3.90 -8.01
CA SER A 56 17.08 -3.40 -8.04
C SER A 56 17.96 -4.07 -6.98
N LEU A 57 17.45 -4.30 -5.76
CA LEU A 57 18.17 -4.96 -4.67
C LEU A 57 17.21 -5.61 -3.67
N PHE A 58 17.54 -6.82 -3.17
CA PHE A 58 16.83 -7.45 -2.07
C PHE A 58 17.63 -7.40 -0.77
N PHE A 59 16.97 -7.01 0.32
CA PHE A 59 17.47 -7.11 1.69
C PHE A 59 16.87 -8.31 2.43
N LYS A 60 15.66 -8.70 2.03
CA LYS A 60 14.98 -9.93 2.48
C LYS A 60 14.23 -10.49 1.27
N THR A 61 14.54 -11.72 0.91
CA THR A 61 13.99 -12.37 -0.29
C THR A 61 13.01 -13.45 0.13
N PRO A 62 11.82 -13.53 -0.48
CA PRO A 62 11.00 -14.72 -0.33
C PRO A 62 11.72 -15.92 -0.95
N LYS A 63 11.50 -17.12 -0.39
CA LYS A 63 11.97 -18.34 -1.04
C LYS A 63 11.31 -18.44 -2.42
N ASP A 64 12.12 -18.63 -3.46
CA ASP A 64 11.70 -18.98 -4.83
C ASP A 64 11.05 -17.88 -5.71
N TYR A 65 11.16 -16.58 -5.39
CA TYR A 65 10.59 -15.51 -6.23
C TYR A 65 11.52 -15.08 -7.38
N PRO A 66 11.03 -14.99 -8.64
CA PRO A 66 11.89 -14.71 -9.79
C PRO A 66 12.45 -13.27 -9.78
N TYR A 67 13.78 -13.18 -9.86
CA TYR A 67 14.59 -11.96 -9.71
C TYR A 67 14.45 -10.89 -10.81
N ARG A 68 13.57 -11.06 -11.80
CA ARG A 68 13.50 -10.16 -12.98
C ARG A 68 12.26 -9.27 -13.04
N GLY A 69 11.26 -9.49 -12.20
CA GLY A 69 10.06 -8.66 -12.19
C GLY A 69 9.17 -8.96 -11.00
N ALA A 70 8.67 -7.90 -10.36
CA ALA A 70 7.78 -7.96 -9.22
C ALA A 70 6.41 -7.40 -9.60
N ARG A 71 5.36 -8.09 -9.15
CA ARG A 71 3.98 -7.62 -9.22
C ARG A 71 3.53 -7.29 -7.81
N ILE A 72 3.29 -5.99 -7.56
CA ILE A 72 2.93 -5.47 -6.25
C ILE A 72 1.46 -5.08 -6.29
N TYR A 73 0.66 -5.70 -5.43
CA TYR A 73 -0.76 -5.40 -5.27
C TYR A 73 -0.99 -4.57 -4.01
N THR A 74 -1.86 -3.58 -4.10
CA THR A 74 -2.29 -2.79 -2.96
C THR A 74 -3.71 -2.27 -3.19
N ASN A 75 -4.44 -1.95 -2.13
CA ASN A 75 -5.78 -1.40 -2.26
C ASN A 75 -5.75 -0.06 -3.01
N SER A 76 -6.79 0.26 -3.78
CA SER A 76 -6.88 1.55 -4.48
C SER A 76 -7.27 2.73 -3.59
N GLN A 77 -7.71 2.48 -2.36
CA GLN A 77 -8.14 3.50 -1.41
C GLN A 77 -7.11 3.65 -0.28
N SER A 78 -6.68 4.89 -0.03
CA SER A 78 -5.78 5.21 1.08
C SER A 78 -6.39 4.91 2.45
N THR A 79 -7.72 5.06 2.57
CA THR A 79 -8.50 4.72 3.78
C THR A 79 -8.47 3.23 4.13
N ALA A 80 -8.07 2.37 3.19
CA ALA A 80 -7.84 0.94 3.40
C ALA A 80 -6.33 0.60 3.36
N CYS A 81 -5.47 1.56 3.72
CA CYS A 81 -4.01 1.43 3.71
C CYS A 81 -3.40 1.14 2.33
N GLY A 82 -4.11 1.52 1.27
CA GLY A 82 -3.63 1.44 -0.10
C GLY A 82 -2.44 2.35 -0.38
N VAL A 83 -1.39 1.81 -1.00
CA VAL A 83 -0.20 2.57 -1.42
C VAL A 83 -0.45 3.16 -2.81
N THR A 84 -1.13 4.30 -2.85
CA THR A 84 -1.62 4.89 -4.11
C THR A 84 -0.63 5.85 -4.80
N GLY A 85 0.41 6.27 -4.07
CA GLY A 85 1.35 7.33 -4.47
C GLY A 85 2.66 6.88 -5.12
N LEU A 86 2.77 5.64 -5.61
CA LEU A 86 3.96 5.20 -6.34
C LEU A 86 3.93 5.71 -7.79
N GLU A 87 5.06 6.25 -8.24
CA GLU A 87 5.24 6.84 -9.57
C GLU A 87 6.06 5.94 -10.49
N ILE A 88 5.69 5.88 -11.78
CA ILE A 88 6.44 5.17 -12.82
C ILE A 88 7.82 5.83 -13.00
N GLY A 89 8.87 5.01 -13.13
CA GLY A 89 10.26 5.45 -13.28
C GLY A 89 10.96 5.79 -11.97
N ARG A 90 10.27 5.70 -10.82
CA ARG A 90 10.86 5.94 -9.49
C ARG A 90 11.19 4.63 -8.78
N THR A 91 12.26 4.67 -8.01
CA THR A 91 12.71 3.56 -7.15
C THR A 91 12.28 3.80 -5.71
N TYR A 92 11.68 2.79 -5.10
CA TYR A 92 11.22 2.83 -3.71
C TYR A 92 11.76 1.65 -2.91
N LEU A 93 12.05 1.87 -1.62
CA LEU A 93 12.25 0.81 -0.64
C LEU A 93 10.88 0.30 -0.20
N LEU A 94 10.56 -0.95 -0.53
CA LEU A 94 9.27 -1.56 -0.23
C LEU A 94 9.47 -2.84 0.60
N ASN A 95 8.50 -3.06 1.48
CA ASN A 95 8.33 -4.29 2.23
C ASN A 95 6.87 -4.77 2.07
N GLY A 96 6.66 -6.07 2.20
CA GLY A 96 5.33 -6.63 2.13
C GLY A 96 5.33 -8.15 2.26
N ASP A 97 4.14 -8.71 2.16
CA ASP A 97 3.92 -10.14 2.25
C ASP A 97 3.82 -10.74 0.85
N THR A 98 4.26 -11.98 0.69
CA THR A 98 4.09 -12.71 -0.56
C THR A 98 2.68 -13.28 -0.62
N ALA A 99 1.89 -12.80 -1.58
CA ALA A 99 0.63 -13.46 -1.90
C ALA A 99 0.93 -14.79 -2.59
N PHE A 100 0.91 -15.89 -1.84
CA PHE A 100 0.71 -17.22 -2.41
C PHE A 100 -0.77 -17.32 -2.81
N SER A 101 -1.05 -17.10 -4.10
CA SER A 101 -2.32 -17.48 -4.72
C SER A 101 -2.09 -18.67 -5.63
#